data_AF-A0A8T6CBA3-F1
#
_entry.id   AF-A0A8T6CBA3-F1
#
_cell.length_a   1.000
_cell.length_b   1.000
_cell.length_c   1.000
_cell.angle_alpha   90.00
_cell.angle_beta   90.00
_cell.angle_gamma   90.00
#
_symmetry.space_group_name_H-M   'P 1'
#
loop_
_entity.id
_entity.type
_entity.pdbx_description
1 polymer ?
#
loop_
_entity_poly.entity_id
_entity_poly.type
_entity_poly.pdbx_seq_one_letter_code
_entity_poly.pdbx_strand_id
1 'polypeptide(L)'
;MIPDAFKPGRIRLAALVCALWVSVCWGQQTATAIKVEVAGSQGQYQLLRGGEPYVVKGAGAIVANYAELARRGGNSVRTWNIDMAQARLDQALEAGVTVSLCLPVVAPRYGFDYGDETFLVAQRTRIWAAVERYRDHPALLAWILGNELNYGHTDPALWDEINNLSRIVHHLDPNHPTTTAIAGLEEDVIRAVQERAPDLDFLSFQVYGALALLPEFAEGVLADTPFMITEWGPLGHWEVGATEWGAPIEQNSSDKARHYLTQYRKFISPHLGNGLGSYAFLWGQKQERTPTWYSMFTYSGETTETMDALQTAWTGAEPANRAPRVKSLLLHGKNAWQNVTLAPGKSYIARLSASDPDGDELRYQWAVREESQATAEGGDFEEAIEEIDGLIENTTLRHIVLRAPDAPGAYRLFVEIHDGKGHAGYANLPFRVQVEAARR
;
A
#
# COMPACT_ATOMS: atom_id res chain seq x y z
N MET A 1 -50.01 -29.78 -78.89
CA MET A 1 -50.89 -30.58 -78.03
C MET A 1 -50.90 -29.94 -76.65
N ILE A 2 -52.08 -29.63 -76.14
CA ILE A 2 -52.45 -29.04 -74.83
C ILE A 2 -53.44 -30.08 -74.22
N PRO A 3 -53.71 -30.23 -72.90
CA PRO A 3 -52.93 -30.14 -71.64
C PRO A 3 -53.35 -31.20 -70.57
N ASP A 4 -52.94 -30.96 -69.31
CA ASP A 4 -53.64 -31.17 -68.02
C ASP A 4 -53.78 -32.55 -67.33
N ALA A 5 -53.09 -32.62 -66.18
CA ALA A 5 -53.56 -32.89 -64.81
C ALA A 5 -54.63 -33.96 -64.54
N PHE A 6 -54.36 -34.88 -63.60
CA PHE A 6 -55.31 -35.31 -62.54
C PHE A 6 -54.58 -36.00 -61.35
N LYS A 7 -54.86 -35.51 -60.13
CA LYS A 7 -54.65 -36.11 -58.78
C LYS A 7 -55.49 -37.41 -58.62
N PRO A 8 -55.34 -38.33 -57.61
CA PRO A 8 -55.19 -38.05 -56.17
C PRO A 8 -54.45 -39.09 -55.27
N GLY A 9 -54.12 -38.73 -54.02
CA GLY A 9 -54.49 -39.57 -52.87
C GLY A 9 -53.71 -39.25 -51.60
N ARG A 10 -54.44 -38.88 -50.54
CA ARG A 10 -53.96 -38.52 -49.19
C ARG A 10 -53.52 -39.77 -48.41
N ILE A 11 -52.54 -39.63 -47.53
CA ILE A 11 -52.64 -39.92 -46.08
C ILE A 11 -51.50 -39.17 -45.38
N ARG A 12 -51.86 -38.34 -44.39
CA ARG A 12 -50.94 -37.63 -43.50
C ARG A 12 -50.61 -38.55 -42.33
N LEU A 13 -49.33 -38.77 -42.06
CA LEU A 13 -48.84 -39.14 -40.73
C LEU A 13 -47.65 -38.21 -40.44
N ALA A 14 -47.92 -37.08 -39.78
CA ALA A 14 -46.87 -36.20 -39.29
C ALA A 14 -46.38 -36.79 -37.96
N ALA A 15 -45.17 -37.32 -37.95
CA ALA A 15 -44.46 -37.67 -36.72
C ALA A 15 -44.06 -36.37 -36.01
N LEU A 16 -44.58 -36.17 -34.80
CA LEU A 16 -44.12 -35.14 -33.87
C LEU A 16 -42.68 -35.48 -33.47
N VAL A 17 -41.71 -34.72 -33.96
CA VAL A 17 -40.36 -34.68 -33.39
C VAL A 17 -40.37 -33.61 -32.31
N CYS A 18 -40.51 -34.03 -31.04
CA CYS A 18 -40.26 -33.17 -29.89
C CYS A 18 -38.75 -32.90 -29.81
N ALA A 19 -38.30 -31.78 -30.37
CA ALA A 19 -36.98 -31.24 -30.11
C ALA A 19 -36.96 -30.67 -28.68
N LEU A 20 -36.41 -31.44 -27.74
CA LEU A 20 -36.03 -30.96 -26.41
C LEU A 20 -34.89 -29.95 -26.56
N TRP A 21 -35.24 -28.66 -26.53
CA TRP A 21 -34.29 -27.59 -26.26
C TRP A 21 -33.94 -27.64 -24.78
N VAL A 22 -32.84 -28.30 -24.43
CA VAL A 22 -32.23 -28.13 -23.11
C VAL A 22 -31.55 -26.76 -23.12
N SER A 23 -32.28 -25.75 -22.70
CA SER A 23 -31.73 -24.46 -22.31
C SER A 23 -30.82 -24.71 -21.11
N VAL A 24 -29.51 -24.80 -21.34
CA VAL A 24 -28.53 -24.70 -20.25
C VAL A 24 -28.58 -23.25 -19.78
N CYS A 25 -29.44 -22.98 -18.81
CA CYS A 25 -29.35 -21.76 -18.03
C CYS A 25 -28.01 -21.82 -17.31
N TRP A 26 -27.02 -21.08 -17.81
CA TRP A 26 -25.91 -20.64 -16.99
C TRP A 26 -26.53 -19.75 -15.92
N GLY A 27 -26.84 -20.33 -14.77
CA GLY A 27 -27.15 -19.52 -13.59
C GLY A 27 -25.93 -18.64 -13.37
N GLN A 28 -26.11 -17.32 -13.48
CA GLN A 28 -25.19 -16.41 -12.82
C GLN A 28 -25.23 -16.82 -11.36
N GLN A 29 -24.16 -17.47 -10.89
CA GLN A 29 -23.94 -17.65 -9.48
C GLN A 29 -23.83 -16.23 -8.94
N THR A 30 -24.92 -15.73 -8.35
CA THR A 30 -24.91 -14.45 -7.66
C THR A 30 -23.83 -14.59 -6.61
N ALA A 31 -22.73 -13.86 -6.79
CA ALA A 31 -21.67 -13.83 -5.80
C ALA A 31 -22.32 -13.34 -4.50
N THR A 32 -22.40 -14.21 -3.50
CA THR A 32 -22.99 -13.89 -2.20
C THR A 32 -21.89 -13.37 -1.30
N ALA A 33 -22.16 -12.29 -0.56
CA ALA A 33 -21.29 -11.80 0.49
C ALA A 33 -20.83 -12.95 1.41
N ILE A 34 -19.57 -12.92 1.81
CA ILE A 34 -19.05 -13.81 2.84
C ILE A 34 -18.97 -12.99 4.11
N LYS A 35 -19.81 -13.30 5.10
CA LYS A 35 -19.88 -12.55 6.35
C LYS A 35 -18.50 -12.44 7.01
N VAL A 36 -18.16 -11.23 7.40
CA VAL A 36 -17.00 -10.87 8.20
C VAL A 36 -17.49 -10.23 9.50
N GLU A 37 -16.96 -10.66 10.63
CA GLU A 37 -17.33 -10.10 11.93
C GLU A 37 -16.12 -10.08 12.88
N VAL A 38 -16.07 -9.06 13.74
CA VAL A 38 -15.11 -9.03 14.85
C VAL A 38 -15.74 -9.80 16.01
N ALA A 39 -15.13 -10.92 16.37
CA ALA A 39 -15.56 -11.77 17.48
C ALA A 39 -14.56 -11.66 18.63
N GLY A 40 -15.05 -11.84 19.86
CA GLY A 40 -14.22 -11.84 21.06
C GLY A 40 -14.62 -10.79 22.10
N SER A 41 -13.90 -10.76 23.21
CA SER A 41 -14.12 -9.81 24.31
C SER A 41 -12.90 -9.74 25.22
N GLN A 42 -12.83 -8.72 26.09
CA GLN A 42 -11.81 -8.58 27.14
C GLN A 42 -10.37 -8.63 26.58
N GLY A 43 -10.11 -7.85 25.53
CA GLY A 43 -8.81 -7.79 24.87
C GLY A 43 -8.41 -9.05 24.10
N GLN A 44 -9.35 -9.95 23.83
CA GLN A 44 -9.17 -11.15 23.01
C GLN A 44 -10.17 -11.15 21.85
N TYR A 45 -9.82 -10.46 20.79
CA TYR A 45 -10.55 -10.30 19.54
C TYR A 45 -9.91 -11.02 18.35
N GLN A 46 -10.75 -11.39 17.40
CA GLN A 46 -10.36 -11.99 16.14
C GLN A 46 -11.37 -11.63 15.07
N LEU A 47 -10.88 -11.38 13.85
CA LEU A 47 -11.75 -11.26 12.69
C LEU A 47 -12.13 -12.67 12.24
N LEU A 48 -13.42 -12.93 12.05
CA LEU A 48 -13.94 -14.15 11.45
C LEU A 48 -14.42 -13.85 10.04
N ARG A 49 -14.11 -14.73 9.08
CA ARG A 49 -14.64 -14.65 7.71
C ARG A 49 -15.30 -15.97 7.35
N GLY A 50 -16.61 -15.94 7.12
CA GLY A 50 -17.41 -17.15 6.94
C GLY A 50 -17.42 -18.06 8.17
N GLY A 51 -17.25 -17.49 9.37
CA GLY A 51 -17.13 -18.22 10.63
C GLY A 51 -15.73 -18.73 10.97
N GLU A 52 -14.77 -18.60 10.05
CA GLU A 52 -13.39 -19.08 10.25
C GLU A 52 -12.44 -17.94 10.69
N PRO A 53 -11.49 -18.20 11.61
CA PRO A 53 -10.43 -17.27 11.97
C PRO A 53 -9.68 -16.64 10.79
N TYR A 54 -9.57 -15.32 10.78
CA TYR A 54 -8.94 -14.55 9.70
C TYR A 54 -7.96 -13.50 10.24
N VAL A 55 -6.67 -13.79 10.27
CA VAL A 55 -5.64 -12.79 10.59
C VAL A 55 -5.22 -12.07 9.32
N VAL A 56 -5.31 -10.73 9.31
CA VAL A 56 -4.96 -9.93 8.13
C VAL A 56 -3.44 -9.84 7.96
N LYS A 57 -2.95 -10.44 6.87
CA LYS A 57 -1.57 -10.34 6.37
C LYS A 57 -1.62 -9.56 5.07
N GLY A 58 -1.85 -8.26 5.18
CA GLY A 58 -2.22 -7.43 4.05
C GLY A 58 -1.12 -6.50 3.55
N ALA A 59 -1.39 -5.88 2.40
CA ALA A 59 -0.64 -4.71 1.93
C ALA A 59 -1.57 -3.60 1.39
N GLY A 60 -1.22 -2.34 1.63
CA GLY A 60 -1.85 -1.19 0.99
C GLY A 60 -1.42 -1.15 -0.48
N ALA A 61 -2.33 -1.39 -1.42
CA ALA A 61 -1.98 -1.70 -2.79
C ALA A 61 -2.49 -0.66 -3.79
N ILE A 62 -1.57 0.03 -4.46
CA ILE A 62 -1.92 0.92 -5.59
C ILE A 62 -1.95 0.18 -6.93
N VAL A 63 -1.24 -0.95 -7.04
CA VAL A 63 -1.24 -1.84 -8.22
C VAL A 63 -1.94 -3.17 -7.94
N ALA A 64 -2.60 -3.72 -8.95
CA ALA A 64 -3.34 -4.97 -8.85
C ALA A 64 -2.49 -6.20 -9.18
N ASN A 65 -1.36 -6.39 -8.45
CA ASN A 65 -0.55 -7.61 -8.55
C ASN A 65 -0.83 -8.55 -7.36
N TYR A 66 -2.08 -9.00 -7.23
CA TYR A 66 -2.55 -9.72 -6.06
C TYR A 66 -2.13 -11.19 -6.03
N ALA A 67 -1.90 -11.79 -7.19
CA ALA A 67 -1.35 -13.15 -7.28
C ALA A 67 0.06 -13.23 -6.66
N GLU A 68 0.90 -12.22 -6.89
CA GLU A 68 2.22 -12.15 -6.25
C GLU A 68 2.13 -11.94 -4.74
N LEU A 69 1.15 -11.15 -4.27
CA LEU A 69 0.86 -10.98 -2.85
C LEU A 69 0.48 -12.31 -2.20
N ALA A 70 -0.45 -13.04 -2.83
CA ALA A 70 -0.89 -14.37 -2.38
C ALA A 70 0.27 -15.37 -2.35
N ARG A 71 1.10 -15.40 -3.40
CA ARG A 71 2.27 -16.29 -3.49
C ARG A 71 3.27 -16.06 -2.36
N ARG A 72 3.38 -14.82 -1.86
CA ARG A 72 4.24 -14.45 -0.73
C ARG A 72 3.58 -14.67 0.63
N GLY A 73 2.36 -15.19 0.68
CA GLY A 73 1.63 -15.47 1.93
C GLY A 73 0.80 -14.31 2.47
N GLY A 74 0.68 -13.22 1.70
CA GLY A 74 -0.32 -12.19 1.97
C GLY A 74 -1.72 -12.70 1.64
N ASN A 75 -2.75 -12.16 2.30
CA ASN A 75 -4.14 -12.60 2.10
C ASN A 75 -5.13 -11.45 1.89
N SER A 76 -4.69 -10.20 1.95
CA SER A 76 -5.61 -9.06 1.86
C SER A 76 -4.93 -7.84 1.26
N VAL A 77 -5.72 -6.95 0.66
CA VAL A 77 -5.29 -5.62 0.24
C VAL A 77 -6.18 -4.53 0.82
N ARG A 78 -5.59 -3.36 1.03
CA ARG A 78 -6.31 -2.14 1.40
C ARG A 78 -6.26 -1.14 0.24
N THR A 79 -7.35 -0.42 0.02
CA THR A 79 -7.41 0.73 -0.88
C THR A 79 -7.61 2.03 -0.09
N TRP A 80 -7.45 3.18 -0.75
CA TRP A 80 -7.69 4.53 -0.18
C TRP A 80 -8.96 5.20 -0.71
N ASN A 81 -9.54 4.62 -1.75
CA ASN A 81 -10.76 5.08 -2.38
C ASN A 81 -11.47 3.91 -3.07
N ILE A 82 -12.56 4.24 -3.75
CA ILE A 82 -13.37 3.31 -4.53
C ILE A 82 -13.04 3.33 -6.03
N ASP A 83 -11.91 3.93 -6.42
CA ASP A 83 -11.49 3.95 -7.82
C ASP A 83 -11.16 2.53 -8.28
N MET A 84 -11.77 2.14 -9.39
CA MET A 84 -11.66 0.79 -9.93
C MET A 84 -12.07 -0.31 -8.93
N ALA A 85 -12.90 0.00 -7.91
CA ALA A 85 -13.23 -0.93 -6.84
C ALA A 85 -13.76 -2.26 -7.34
N GLN A 86 -14.65 -2.27 -8.34
CA GLN A 86 -15.13 -3.52 -8.95
C GLN A 86 -13.98 -4.38 -9.49
N ALA A 87 -13.10 -3.79 -10.30
CA ALA A 87 -11.98 -4.52 -10.90
C ALA A 87 -11.02 -5.03 -9.82
N ARG A 88 -10.72 -4.22 -8.80
CA ARG A 88 -9.86 -4.61 -7.67
C ARG A 88 -10.48 -5.76 -6.88
N LEU A 89 -11.78 -5.72 -6.61
CA LEU A 89 -12.52 -6.77 -5.94
C LEU A 89 -12.54 -8.07 -6.76
N ASP A 90 -12.82 -8.00 -8.05
CA ASP A 90 -12.82 -9.15 -8.97
C ASP A 90 -11.43 -9.80 -9.03
N GLN A 91 -10.37 -8.99 -9.18
CA GLN A 91 -8.98 -9.45 -9.21
C GLN A 91 -8.54 -10.05 -7.86
N ALA A 92 -9.01 -9.48 -6.76
CA ALA A 92 -8.74 -10.03 -5.43
C ALA A 92 -9.39 -11.41 -5.26
N LEU A 93 -10.64 -11.55 -5.70
CA LEU A 93 -11.34 -12.84 -5.70
C LEU A 93 -10.59 -13.89 -6.53
N GLU A 94 -10.15 -13.53 -7.74
CA GLU A 94 -9.37 -14.42 -8.62
C GLU A 94 -8.05 -14.86 -7.97
N ALA A 95 -7.37 -13.95 -7.27
CA ALA A 95 -6.12 -14.23 -6.57
C ALA A 95 -6.32 -14.92 -5.20
N GLY A 96 -7.56 -15.10 -4.74
CA GLY A 96 -7.87 -15.69 -3.43
C GLY A 96 -7.52 -14.79 -2.24
N VAL A 97 -7.52 -13.47 -2.44
CA VAL A 97 -7.28 -12.47 -1.39
C VAL A 97 -8.52 -11.62 -1.16
N THR A 98 -8.57 -10.90 -0.04
CA THR A 98 -9.67 -10.00 0.30
C THR A 98 -9.31 -8.52 0.14
N VAL A 99 -10.30 -7.63 0.17
CA VAL A 99 -10.13 -6.18 0.04
C VAL A 99 -10.79 -5.47 1.21
N SER A 100 -10.04 -4.70 1.99
CA SER A 100 -10.61 -3.64 2.82
C SER A 100 -10.74 -2.38 1.97
N LEU A 101 -11.99 -1.99 1.69
CA LEU A 101 -12.31 -0.96 0.71
C LEU A 101 -12.53 0.38 1.43
N CYS A 102 -11.74 1.39 1.09
CA CYS A 102 -11.86 2.71 1.70
C CYS A 102 -12.92 3.55 0.99
N LEU A 103 -13.93 3.96 1.75
CA LEU A 103 -15.00 4.82 1.32
C LEU A 103 -14.56 6.29 1.35
N PRO A 104 -14.98 7.10 0.37
CA PRO A 104 -14.47 8.46 0.16
C PRO A 104 -15.10 9.48 1.14
N VAL A 105 -14.79 9.35 2.42
CA VAL A 105 -15.08 10.36 3.45
C VAL A 105 -14.07 11.50 3.31
N VAL A 106 -14.56 12.74 3.23
CA VAL A 106 -13.71 13.88 2.91
C VAL A 106 -12.99 14.37 4.17
N ALA A 107 -11.65 14.45 4.12
CA ALA A 107 -10.86 14.95 5.22
C ALA A 107 -11.09 16.47 5.44
N PRO A 108 -11.29 16.92 6.69
CA PRO A 108 -11.50 18.34 7.01
C PRO A 108 -10.36 19.26 6.57
N ARG A 109 -9.12 18.75 6.47
CA ARG A 109 -7.95 19.51 5.98
C ARG A 109 -8.13 20.13 4.60
N TYR A 110 -9.08 19.62 3.81
CA TYR A 110 -9.46 20.18 2.51
C TYR A 110 -10.45 21.36 2.60
N GLY A 111 -10.74 21.86 3.81
CA GLY A 111 -11.57 23.04 4.05
C GLY A 111 -13.07 22.76 4.17
N PHE A 112 -13.46 21.50 4.42
CA PHE A 112 -14.87 21.11 4.61
C PHE A 112 -15.28 21.23 6.08
N ASP A 113 -16.44 21.83 6.29
CA ASP A 113 -17.05 22.04 7.61
C ASP A 113 -18.00 20.88 7.94
N TYR A 114 -17.72 20.14 9.00
CA TYR A 114 -18.56 19.04 9.48
C TYR A 114 -19.81 19.51 10.24
N GLY A 115 -20.00 20.82 10.39
CA GLY A 115 -21.27 21.45 10.77
C GLY A 115 -22.21 21.76 9.60
N ASP A 116 -21.77 21.64 8.34
CA ASP A 116 -22.62 21.89 7.16
C ASP A 116 -23.47 20.67 6.77
N GLU A 117 -24.76 20.71 7.11
CA GLU A 117 -25.70 19.62 6.80
C GLU A 117 -25.81 19.34 5.29
N THR A 118 -25.65 20.34 4.42
CA THR A 118 -25.72 20.11 2.96
C THR A 118 -24.56 19.24 2.50
N PHE A 119 -23.36 19.53 3.01
CA PHE A 119 -22.17 18.72 2.77
C PHE A 119 -22.33 17.31 3.33
N LEU A 120 -22.81 17.16 4.58
CA LEU A 120 -23.03 15.86 5.21
C LEU A 120 -24.01 14.99 4.42
N VAL A 121 -25.15 15.54 3.99
CA VAL A 121 -26.13 14.83 3.15
C VAL A 121 -25.51 14.36 1.84
N ALA A 122 -24.73 15.21 1.16
CA ALA A 122 -24.06 14.85 -0.08
C ALA A 122 -22.98 13.78 0.12
N GLN A 123 -22.26 13.79 1.25
CA GLN A 123 -21.31 12.75 1.63
C GLN A 123 -22.04 11.43 1.89
N ARG A 124 -23.02 11.40 2.79
CA ARG A 124 -23.82 10.20 3.11
C ARG A 124 -24.43 9.56 1.87
N THR A 125 -24.93 10.36 0.93
CA THR A 125 -25.48 9.87 -0.35
C THR A 125 -24.45 9.13 -1.20
N ARG A 126 -23.21 9.65 -1.29
CA ARG A 126 -22.12 9.00 -2.04
C ARG A 126 -21.69 7.68 -1.37
N ILE A 127 -21.64 7.67 -0.04
CA ILE A 127 -21.29 6.48 0.75
C ILE A 127 -22.38 5.40 0.59
N TRP A 128 -23.65 5.77 0.70
CA TRP A 128 -24.79 4.86 0.46
C TRP A 128 -24.68 4.14 -0.89
N ALA A 129 -24.48 4.90 -1.97
CA ALA A 129 -24.38 4.35 -3.31
C ALA A 129 -23.17 3.42 -3.48
N ALA A 130 -22.05 3.70 -2.82
CA ALA A 130 -20.87 2.84 -2.84
C ALA A 130 -21.12 1.52 -2.10
N VAL A 131 -21.75 1.56 -0.92
CA VAL A 131 -22.06 0.36 -0.13
C VAL A 131 -23.06 -0.53 -0.88
N GLU A 132 -24.17 0.03 -1.38
CA GLU A 132 -25.15 -0.74 -2.17
C GLU A 132 -24.51 -1.45 -3.37
N ARG A 133 -23.50 -0.82 -3.98
CA ARG A 133 -22.84 -1.37 -5.16
C ARG A 133 -21.91 -2.53 -4.85
N TYR A 134 -21.17 -2.51 -3.73
CA TYR A 134 -20.08 -3.47 -3.50
C TYR A 134 -20.28 -4.41 -2.30
N ARG A 135 -21.28 -4.18 -1.43
CA ARG A 135 -21.51 -4.98 -0.20
C ARG A 135 -21.64 -6.49 -0.43
N ASP A 136 -22.13 -6.90 -1.60
CA ASP A 136 -22.37 -8.31 -1.90
C ASP A 136 -21.14 -9.02 -2.49
N HIS A 137 -20.03 -8.29 -2.69
CA HIS A 137 -18.84 -8.84 -3.31
C HIS A 137 -18.07 -9.78 -2.36
N PRO A 138 -17.80 -11.04 -2.73
CA PRO A 138 -17.22 -12.05 -1.83
C PRO A 138 -15.78 -11.77 -1.39
N ALA A 139 -15.04 -10.95 -2.15
CA ALA A 139 -13.70 -10.51 -1.75
C ALA A 139 -13.69 -9.33 -0.78
N LEU A 140 -14.82 -8.67 -0.52
CA LEU A 140 -14.87 -7.59 0.46
C LEU A 140 -14.55 -8.13 1.86
N LEU A 141 -13.71 -7.42 2.61
CA LEU A 141 -13.33 -7.75 3.99
C LEU A 141 -13.97 -6.80 4.99
N ALA A 142 -13.80 -5.50 4.76
CA ALA A 142 -14.22 -4.45 5.67
C ALA A 142 -14.35 -3.12 4.92
N TRP A 143 -15.13 -2.22 5.50
CA TRP A 143 -15.26 -0.84 5.04
C TRP A 143 -14.39 0.09 5.87
N ILE A 144 -13.50 0.84 5.21
CA ILE A 144 -12.70 1.87 5.88
C ILE A 144 -13.36 3.22 5.60
N LEU A 145 -13.89 3.87 6.64
CA LEU A 145 -14.54 5.16 6.59
C LEU A 145 -13.49 6.28 6.58
N GLY A 146 -13.01 6.61 5.39
CA GLY A 146 -12.03 7.67 5.18
C GLY A 146 -10.60 7.29 5.55
N ASN A 147 -9.69 8.21 5.26
CA ASN A 147 -8.25 8.05 5.44
C ASN A 147 -7.66 9.29 6.12
N GLU A 148 -6.98 9.09 7.25
CA GLU A 148 -6.25 10.14 7.99
C GLU A 148 -7.09 11.38 8.29
N LEU A 149 -8.35 11.17 8.71
CA LEU A 149 -9.28 12.28 8.89
C LEU A 149 -8.88 13.24 10.03
N ASN A 150 -8.03 12.79 10.95
CA ASN A 150 -7.42 13.58 12.03
C ASN A 150 -6.18 14.37 11.58
N TYR A 151 -5.61 14.12 10.40
CA TYR A 151 -4.38 14.78 9.99
C TYR A 151 -4.59 16.28 9.80
N GLY A 152 -3.90 17.09 10.61
CA GLY A 152 -4.00 18.54 10.60
C GLY A 152 -5.34 19.09 11.09
N HIS A 153 -6.09 18.30 11.86
CA HIS A 153 -7.46 18.66 12.25
C HIS A 153 -7.89 18.09 13.61
N THR A 154 -8.76 18.83 14.32
CA THR A 154 -9.16 18.48 15.70
C THR A 154 -10.67 18.64 15.98
N ASP A 155 -11.52 18.89 14.98
CA ASP A 155 -12.97 19.02 15.23
C ASP A 155 -13.54 17.68 15.67
N PRO A 156 -14.07 17.57 16.89
CA PRO A 156 -14.67 16.33 17.36
C PRO A 156 -15.91 15.94 16.55
N ALA A 157 -16.63 16.88 15.92
CA ALA A 157 -17.87 16.62 15.15
C ALA A 157 -17.65 15.62 14.01
N LEU A 158 -16.43 15.56 13.48
CA LEU A 158 -15.98 14.53 12.54
C LEU A 158 -16.33 13.11 13.03
N TRP A 159 -16.07 12.82 14.31
CA TRP A 159 -16.25 11.47 14.85
C TRP A 159 -17.73 11.12 15.06
N ASP A 160 -18.59 12.09 15.34
CA ASP A 160 -20.05 11.87 15.33
C ASP A 160 -20.51 11.49 13.92
N GLU A 161 -19.96 12.13 12.88
CA GLU A 161 -20.30 11.77 11.51
C GLU A 161 -19.77 10.39 11.12
N ILE A 162 -18.56 10.02 11.56
CA ILE A 162 -18.04 8.66 11.34
C ILE A 162 -18.96 7.61 11.97
N ASN A 163 -19.47 7.86 13.16
CA ASN A 163 -20.47 7.01 13.79
C ASN A 163 -21.75 6.88 12.96
N ASN A 164 -22.25 8.00 12.41
CA ASN A 164 -23.45 8.00 11.57
C ASN A 164 -23.22 7.23 10.26
N LEU A 165 -22.05 7.39 9.65
CA LEU A 165 -21.67 6.65 8.45
C LEU A 165 -21.54 5.15 8.72
N SER A 166 -20.98 4.76 9.87
CA SER A 166 -20.95 3.36 10.30
C SER A 166 -22.34 2.76 10.38
N ARG A 167 -23.30 3.46 11.03
CA ARG A 167 -24.69 3.01 11.14
C ARG A 167 -25.37 2.86 9.78
N ILE A 168 -25.11 3.80 8.87
CA ILE A 168 -25.60 3.72 7.49
C ILE A 168 -25.06 2.47 6.81
N VAL A 169 -23.75 2.21 6.95
CA VAL A 169 -23.13 1.02 6.36
C VAL A 169 -23.72 -0.25 6.95
N HIS A 170 -23.82 -0.41 8.27
CA HIS A 170 -24.41 -1.62 8.89
C HIS A 170 -25.88 -1.81 8.55
N HIS A 171 -26.64 -0.73 8.37
CA HIS A 171 -28.02 -0.81 7.89
C HIS A 171 -28.11 -1.42 6.48
N LEU A 172 -27.16 -1.06 5.61
CA LEU A 172 -27.10 -1.52 4.23
C LEU A 172 -26.41 -2.88 4.08
N ASP A 173 -25.38 -3.12 4.87
CA ASP A 173 -24.47 -4.25 4.78
C ASP A 173 -24.29 -4.87 6.17
N PRO A 174 -25.13 -5.84 6.54
CA PRO A 174 -24.99 -6.56 7.80
C PRO A 174 -23.87 -7.61 7.77
N ASN A 175 -23.13 -7.72 6.65
CA ASN A 175 -22.14 -8.77 6.46
C ASN A 175 -20.70 -8.30 6.69
N HIS A 176 -20.40 -7.01 6.69
CA HIS A 176 -19.00 -6.54 6.79
C HIS A 176 -18.83 -5.47 7.86
N PRO A 177 -17.69 -5.49 8.58
CA PRO A 177 -17.41 -4.52 9.61
C PRO A 177 -16.95 -3.17 9.05
N THR A 178 -17.05 -2.15 9.87
CA THR A 178 -16.58 -0.79 9.63
C THR A 178 -15.42 -0.44 10.55
N THR A 179 -14.52 0.42 10.04
CA THR A 179 -13.43 1.05 10.79
C THR A 179 -13.20 2.45 10.22
N THR A 180 -12.43 3.30 10.90
CA THR A 180 -11.82 4.50 10.28
C THR A 180 -10.30 4.46 10.43
N ALA A 181 -9.56 4.95 9.44
CA ALA A 181 -8.09 4.93 9.45
C ALA A 181 -7.53 6.24 10.03
N ILE A 182 -6.99 6.16 11.25
CA ILE A 182 -6.43 7.26 12.03
C ILE A 182 -4.94 7.38 11.73
N ALA A 183 -4.45 8.61 11.50
CA ALA A 183 -3.03 8.89 11.39
C ALA A 183 -2.37 8.83 12.78
N GLY A 184 -1.33 8.02 12.95
CA GLY A 184 -0.56 7.92 14.18
C GLY A 184 -1.25 7.17 15.33
N LEU A 185 -0.60 7.21 16.50
CA LEU A 185 -1.10 6.71 17.78
C LEU A 185 -1.20 7.89 18.75
N GLU A 186 -2.38 8.47 18.86
CA GLU A 186 -2.66 9.66 19.67
C GLU A 186 -3.79 9.32 20.66
N GLU A 187 -3.48 9.32 21.96
CA GLU A 187 -4.41 8.83 22.99
C GLU A 187 -5.71 9.64 23.05
N ASP A 188 -5.62 10.96 22.91
CA ASP A 188 -6.76 11.87 22.89
C ASP A 188 -7.67 11.63 21.68
N VAL A 189 -7.08 11.43 20.49
CA VAL A 189 -7.82 11.05 19.28
C VAL A 189 -8.49 9.69 19.47
N ILE A 190 -7.77 8.69 19.98
CA ILE A 190 -8.34 7.35 20.24
C ILE A 190 -9.54 7.44 21.17
N ARG A 191 -9.42 8.17 22.28
CA ARG A 191 -10.51 8.35 23.24
C ARG A 191 -11.70 9.06 22.62
N ALA A 192 -11.46 10.09 21.81
CA ALA A 192 -12.52 10.80 21.11
C ALA A 192 -13.28 9.87 20.14
N VAL A 193 -12.57 9.01 19.40
CA VAL A 193 -13.21 8.04 18.49
C VAL A 193 -13.99 6.98 19.28
N GLN A 194 -13.43 6.44 20.36
CA GLN A 194 -14.12 5.47 21.23
C GLN A 194 -15.42 6.04 21.82
N GLU A 195 -15.40 7.31 22.23
CA GLU A 195 -16.58 7.99 22.81
C GLU A 195 -17.64 8.33 21.75
N ARG A 196 -17.20 8.86 20.60
CA ARG A 196 -18.10 9.51 19.63
C ARG A 196 -18.50 8.60 18.47
N ALA A 197 -17.70 7.56 18.18
CA ALA A 197 -17.95 6.56 17.15
C ALA A 197 -18.05 5.12 17.67
N PRO A 198 -18.90 4.84 18.69
CA PRO A 198 -19.04 3.50 19.27
C PRO A 198 -19.66 2.46 18.33
N ASP A 199 -20.19 2.87 17.18
CA ASP A 199 -20.74 1.97 16.17
C ASP A 199 -19.65 1.31 15.30
N LEU A 200 -18.41 1.81 15.32
CA LEU A 200 -17.29 1.15 14.63
C LEU A 200 -16.99 -0.24 15.24
N ASP A 201 -16.75 -1.23 14.39
CA ASP A 201 -16.42 -2.58 14.85
C ASP A 201 -14.99 -2.69 15.40
N PHE A 202 -14.07 -1.87 14.90
CA PHE A 202 -12.68 -1.78 15.35
C PHE A 202 -12.04 -0.44 14.96
N LEU A 203 -10.89 -0.13 15.58
CA LEU A 203 -10.09 1.04 15.23
C LEU A 203 -8.96 0.67 14.27
N SER A 204 -8.57 1.59 13.39
CA SER A 204 -7.45 1.36 12.48
C SER A 204 -6.44 2.50 12.53
N PHE A 205 -5.17 2.14 12.48
CA PHE A 205 -4.05 3.08 12.64
C PHE A 205 -3.06 3.02 11.48
N GLN A 206 -2.53 4.17 11.11
CA GLN A 206 -1.48 4.34 10.12
C GLN A 206 -0.22 4.79 10.87
N VAL A 207 0.72 3.86 11.04
CA VAL A 207 1.83 4.00 11.99
C VAL A 207 3.12 3.50 11.37
N TYR A 208 4.11 4.40 11.29
CA TYR A 208 5.43 4.15 10.70
C TYR A 208 6.46 3.89 11.80
N GLY A 209 7.43 4.78 12.04
CA GLY A 209 8.43 4.63 13.10
C GLY A 209 7.84 4.56 14.51
N ALA A 210 6.72 5.25 14.75
CA ALA A 210 5.99 5.21 16.03
C ALA A 210 5.37 3.86 16.38
N LEU A 211 5.44 2.84 15.51
CA LEU A 211 4.89 1.50 15.78
C LEU A 211 5.55 0.85 17.00
N ALA A 212 6.76 1.28 17.37
CA ALA A 212 7.43 0.86 18.60
C ALA A 212 6.65 1.22 19.89
N LEU A 213 5.70 2.16 19.82
CA LEU A 213 4.82 2.55 20.92
C LEU A 213 3.56 1.67 21.02
N LEU A 214 3.26 0.86 20.00
CA LEU A 214 2.05 0.02 19.97
C LEU A 214 1.87 -0.85 21.23
N PRO A 215 2.91 -1.44 21.85
CA PRO A 215 2.73 -2.19 23.09
C PRO A 215 2.08 -1.38 24.23
N GLU A 216 2.52 -0.12 24.41
CA GLU A 216 1.97 0.77 25.44
C GLU A 216 0.49 1.09 25.18
N PHE A 217 0.14 1.38 23.92
CA PHE A 217 -1.25 1.65 23.54
C PHE A 217 -2.13 0.41 23.65
N ALA A 218 -1.61 -0.76 23.25
CA ALA A 218 -2.30 -2.05 23.32
C ALA A 218 -2.57 -2.51 24.75
N GLU A 219 -1.69 -2.19 25.70
CA GLU A 219 -1.89 -2.46 27.14
C GLU A 219 -2.70 -1.36 27.85
N GLY A 220 -2.78 -0.17 27.26
CA GLY A 220 -3.48 1.00 27.78
C GLY A 220 -4.82 1.25 27.10
N VAL A 221 -4.90 2.34 26.34
CA VAL A 221 -6.17 2.85 25.77
C VAL A 221 -6.86 1.87 24.81
N LEU A 222 -6.12 0.92 24.23
CA LEU A 222 -6.65 -0.11 23.33
C LEU A 222 -6.87 -1.48 23.99
N ALA A 223 -6.66 -1.62 25.30
CA ALA A 223 -6.69 -2.93 25.98
C ALA A 223 -7.97 -3.74 25.70
N ASP A 224 -9.12 -3.08 25.64
CA ASP A 224 -10.43 -3.68 25.35
C ASP A 224 -11.02 -3.16 24.03
N THR A 225 -10.17 -2.77 23.07
CA THR A 225 -10.61 -2.26 21.76
C THR A 225 -9.92 -3.03 20.64
N PRO A 226 -10.66 -3.78 19.81
CA PRO A 226 -10.07 -4.43 18.65
C PRO A 226 -9.49 -3.37 17.71
N PHE A 227 -8.32 -3.66 17.16
CA PHE A 227 -7.66 -2.72 16.25
C PHE A 227 -6.93 -3.38 15.09
N MET A 228 -6.59 -2.60 14.08
CA MET A 228 -5.78 -3.04 12.95
C MET A 228 -4.73 -1.97 12.59
N ILE A 229 -3.54 -2.40 12.21
CA ILE A 229 -2.52 -1.47 11.67
C ILE A 229 -2.70 -1.40 10.16
N THR A 230 -3.53 -0.46 9.70
CA THR A 230 -3.91 -0.32 8.29
C THR A 230 -2.86 0.31 7.41
N GLU A 231 -1.79 0.83 7.99
CA GLU A 231 -0.60 1.24 7.25
C GLU A 231 0.62 1.16 8.16
N TRP A 232 1.66 0.48 7.69
CA TRP A 232 2.97 0.48 8.31
C TRP A 232 4.03 0.18 7.25
N GLY A 233 5.24 0.71 7.43
CA GLY A 233 6.25 0.63 6.38
C GLY A 233 7.66 0.95 6.88
N PRO A 234 8.54 1.49 6.02
CA PRO A 234 9.82 2.03 6.47
C PRO A 234 9.59 3.28 7.31
N LEU A 235 10.67 3.83 7.87
CA LEU A 235 10.60 5.14 8.53
C LEU A 235 10.09 6.21 7.56
N GLY A 236 9.19 7.06 8.04
CA GLY A 236 8.72 8.24 7.33
C GLY A 236 9.86 9.22 7.08
N HIS A 237 9.77 10.02 6.02
CA HIS A 237 10.82 11.00 5.71
C HIS A 237 10.97 12.11 6.76
N TRP A 238 9.97 12.31 7.60
CA TRP A 238 10.00 13.17 8.78
C TRP A 238 10.63 12.51 10.02
N GLU A 239 10.85 11.19 10.00
CA GLU A 239 11.36 10.40 11.14
C GLU A 239 12.86 10.08 11.03
N VAL A 240 13.49 10.43 9.90
CA VAL A 240 14.92 10.18 9.66
C VAL A 240 15.76 11.43 9.86
N GLY A 241 17.06 11.25 10.07
CA GLY A 241 18.00 12.36 10.03
C GLY A 241 18.12 12.97 8.63
N ALA A 242 18.54 14.23 8.56
CA ALA A 242 18.72 14.97 7.32
C ALA A 242 20.16 15.49 7.19
N THR A 243 20.57 15.76 5.96
CA THR A 243 21.80 16.50 5.65
C THR A 243 21.73 17.95 6.14
N GLU A 244 22.86 18.66 6.14
CA GLU A 244 22.92 20.09 6.48
C GLU A 244 22.05 21.00 5.60
N TRP A 245 21.66 20.56 4.40
CA TRP A 245 20.75 21.30 3.52
C TRP A 245 19.30 20.77 3.56
N GLY A 246 18.96 19.97 4.57
CA GLY A 246 17.59 19.53 4.84
C GLY A 246 17.13 18.31 4.04
N ALA A 247 17.98 17.71 3.21
CA ALA A 247 17.62 16.49 2.47
C ALA A 247 17.50 15.27 3.43
N PRO A 248 16.34 14.61 3.54
CA PRO A 248 16.17 13.42 4.39
C PRO A 248 17.04 12.25 3.93
N ILE A 249 17.71 11.57 4.87
CA ILE A 249 18.60 10.45 4.55
C ILE A 249 17.79 9.15 4.48
N GLU A 250 17.64 8.62 3.27
CA GLU A 250 16.84 7.42 3.01
C GLU A 250 17.64 6.14 3.32
N GLN A 251 16.95 5.14 3.88
CA GLN A 251 17.48 3.80 4.06
C GLN A 251 17.67 3.09 2.72
N ASN A 252 18.71 2.26 2.59
CA ASN A 252 18.79 1.33 1.45
C ASN A 252 17.77 0.19 1.59
N SER A 253 17.54 -0.54 0.50
CA SER A 253 16.62 -1.68 0.44
C SER A 253 16.82 -2.73 1.55
N SER A 254 18.06 -3.08 1.90
CA SER A 254 18.37 -4.06 2.95
C SER A 254 18.10 -3.55 4.37
N ASP A 255 18.32 -2.26 4.61
CA ASP A 255 17.97 -1.64 5.89
C ASP A 255 16.45 -1.53 6.05
N LYS A 256 15.73 -1.21 4.97
CA LYS A 256 14.26 -1.24 4.96
C LYS A 256 13.73 -2.65 5.20
N ALA A 257 14.22 -3.65 4.48
CA ALA A 257 13.80 -5.04 4.68
C ALA A 257 13.95 -5.50 6.15
N ARG A 258 15.09 -5.17 6.77
CA ARG A 258 15.34 -5.45 8.19
C ARG A 258 14.37 -4.70 9.10
N HIS A 259 14.07 -3.45 8.78
CA HIS A 259 13.11 -2.63 9.51
C HIS A 259 11.72 -3.27 9.45
N TYR A 260 11.19 -3.60 8.27
CA TYR A 260 9.90 -4.27 8.11
C TYR A 260 9.79 -5.57 8.93
N LEU A 261 10.80 -6.44 8.82
CA LEU A 261 10.80 -7.69 9.57
C LEU A 261 10.83 -7.47 11.09
N THR A 262 11.56 -6.44 11.53
CA THR A 262 11.62 -6.06 12.95
C THR A 262 10.29 -5.52 13.44
N GLN A 263 9.68 -4.58 12.69
CA GLN A 263 8.39 -3.96 12.99
C GLN A 263 7.31 -5.04 13.15
N TYR A 264 7.21 -5.95 12.19
CA TYR A 264 6.23 -7.03 12.26
C TYR A 264 6.47 -7.96 13.45
N ARG A 265 7.70 -8.46 13.63
CA ARG A 265 8.00 -9.44 14.67
C ARG A 265 7.93 -8.88 16.08
N LYS A 266 8.31 -7.61 16.28
CA LYS A 266 8.38 -7.02 17.62
C LYS A 266 7.11 -6.29 18.02
N PHE A 267 6.40 -5.68 17.08
CA PHE A 267 5.33 -4.74 17.43
C PHE A 267 3.97 -5.15 16.87
N ILE A 268 3.88 -5.92 15.78
CA ILE A 268 2.58 -6.36 15.24
C ILE A 268 2.24 -7.76 15.73
N SER A 269 3.06 -8.76 15.39
CA SER A 269 2.76 -10.16 15.67
C SER A 269 2.53 -10.51 17.14
N PRO A 270 3.22 -9.89 18.14
CA PRO A 270 2.97 -10.20 19.55
C PRO A 270 1.63 -9.68 20.07
N HIS A 271 1.02 -8.72 19.37
CA HIS A 271 -0.26 -8.12 19.75
C HIS A 271 -1.43 -8.67 18.94
N LEU A 272 -1.21 -9.70 18.13
CA LEU A 272 -2.28 -10.47 17.52
C LEU A 272 -3.14 -11.10 18.62
N GLY A 273 -4.46 -11.09 18.43
CA GLY A 273 -5.41 -11.48 19.46
C GLY A 273 -6.09 -10.27 20.12
N ASN A 274 -5.49 -9.08 20.13
CA ASN A 274 -6.25 -7.82 20.27
C ASN A 274 -6.19 -7.05 18.94
N GLY A 275 -5.03 -7.09 18.28
CA GLY A 275 -4.85 -6.70 16.89
C GLY A 275 -5.37 -7.74 15.91
N LEU A 276 -6.13 -7.28 14.91
CA LEU A 276 -6.77 -8.10 13.86
C LEU A 276 -5.84 -8.38 12.67
N GLY A 277 -4.66 -7.75 12.64
CA GLY A 277 -3.65 -7.90 11.59
C GLY A 277 -3.15 -6.55 11.11
N SER A 278 -2.61 -6.51 9.88
CA SER A 278 -1.98 -5.30 9.36
C SER A 278 -1.86 -5.23 7.84
N TYR A 279 -1.65 -4.02 7.32
CA TYR A 279 -1.38 -3.74 5.91
C TYR A 279 -0.03 -3.02 5.73
N ALA A 280 0.95 -3.71 5.14
CA ALA A 280 2.25 -3.14 4.82
C ALA A 280 2.18 -2.13 3.66
N PHE A 281 2.98 -1.06 3.66
CA PHE A 281 2.90 0.04 2.71
C PHE A 281 4.25 0.48 2.12
N LEU A 282 4.43 0.58 0.79
CA LEU A 282 3.41 0.60 -0.27
C LEU A 282 3.56 -0.56 -1.26
N TRP A 283 2.52 -1.40 -1.41
CA TRP A 283 2.47 -2.42 -2.46
C TRP A 283 2.24 -1.77 -3.83
N GLY A 284 3.34 -1.35 -4.41
CA GLY A 284 3.43 -0.69 -5.70
C GLY A 284 4.69 0.17 -5.79
N GLN A 285 4.63 1.14 -6.69
CA GLN A 285 5.67 2.14 -6.90
C GLN A 285 4.99 3.50 -7.02
N LYS A 286 5.44 4.47 -6.22
CA LYS A 286 4.97 5.85 -6.24
C LYS A 286 6.15 6.78 -5.98
N GLN A 287 6.18 7.92 -6.66
CA GLN A 287 7.04 9.03 -6.25
C GLN A 287 6.52 9.59 -4.92
N GLU A 288 7.34 9.52 -3.87
CA GLU A 288 7.06 10.20 -2.62
C GLU A 288 8.35 10.54 -1.89
N ARG A 289 8.72 11.83 -1.93
CA ARG A 289 10.05 12.36 -1.64
C ARG A 289 11.14 11.85 -2.60
N THR A 290 11.25 10.53 -2.78
CA THR A 290 12.10 9.84 -3.75
C THR A 290 11.30 8.73 -4.44
N PRO A 291 11.76 8.20 -5.58
CA PRO A 291 11.07 7.08 -6.24
C PRO A 291 11.09 5.77 -5.44
N THR A 292 11.99 5.65 -4.45
CA THR A 292 12.21 4.42 -3.70
C THR A 292 11.73 4.48 -2.26
N TRP A 293 11.23 5.63 -1.75
CA TRP A 293 11.01 5.82 -0.32
C TRP A 293 10.10 4.75 0.30
N TYR A 294 8.85 4.68 -0.16
CA TYR A 294 7.86 3.70 0.32
C TYR A 294 7.61 2.55 -0.66
N SER A 295 8.09 2.68 -1.90
CA SER A 295 7.88 1.72 -2.98
C SER A 295 8.47 0.35 -2.68
N MET A 296 7.64 -0.69 -2.82
CA MET A 296 8.04 -2.09 -2.70
C MET A 296 8.53 -2.68 -4.03
N PHE A 297 8.14 -2.05 -5.15
CA PHE A 297 8.56 -2.37 -6.50
C PHE A 297 9.44 -1.26 -7.09
N THR A 298 10.34 -1.61 -8.00
CA THR A 298 10.97 -0.65 -8.91
C THR A 298 9.96 -0.15 -9.95
N TYR A 299 10.30 0.88 -10.73
CA TYR A 299 9.46 1.32 -11.85
C TYR A 299 9.24 0.24 -12.90
N SER A 300 10.24 -0.63 -13.12
CA SER A 300 10.18 -1.76 -14.05
C SER A 300 9.49 -3.00 -13.49
N GLY A 301 9.09 -2.98 -12.20
CA GLY A 301 8.25 -4.01 -11.58
C GLY A 301 9.02 -5.13 -10.86
N GLU A 302 10.34 -5.02 -10.70
CA GLU A 302 11.10 -5.92 -9.83
C GLU A 302 10.73 -5.71 -8.36
N THR A 303 10.73 -6.81 -7.61
CA THR A 303 10.50 -6.80 -6.17
C THR A 303 11.79 -6.57 -5.40
N THR A 304 11.70 -6.01 -4.20
CA THR A 304 12.86 -5.64 -3.38
C THR A 304 13.03 -6.55 -2.18
N GLU A 305 14.16 -6.47 -1.45
CA GLU A 305 14.37 -7.29 -0.24
C GLU A 305 13.27 -7.07 0.83
N THR A 306 12.56 -5.94 0.77
CA THR A 306 11.35 -5.71 1.57
C THR A 306 10.30 -6.80 1.33
N MET A 307 10.15 -7.31 0.10
CA MET A 307 9.18 -8.36 -0.22
C MET A 307 9.59 -9.71 0.33
N ASP A 308 10.88 -9.93 0.48
CA ASP A 308 11.41 -11.14 1.09
C ASP A 308 11.21 -11.11 2.60
N ALA A 309 11.39 -9.93 3.21
CA ALA A 309 11.06 -9.68 4.61
C ALA A 309 9.57 -9.89 4.90
N LEU A 310 8.66 -9.41 4.05
CA LEU A 310 7.22 -9.63 4.20
C LEU A 310 6.85 -11.10 4.05
N GLN A 311 7.39 -11.81 3.05
CA GLN A 311 7.16 -13.25 2.92
C GLN A 311 7.61 -14.00 4.17
N THR A 312 8.80 -13.67 4.68
CA THR A 312 9.35 -14.27 5.90
C THR A 312 8.48 -13.96 7.12
N ALA A 313 7.95 -12.73 7.22
CA ALA A 313 7.06 -12.32 8.29
C ALA A 313 5.73 -13.08 8.25
N TRP A 314 5.15 -13.26 7.06
CA TRP A 314 3.82 -13.87 6.88
C TRP A 314 3.83 -15.39 6.90
N THR A 315 4.89 -16.02 6.38
CA THR A 315 4.96 -17.49 6.20
C THR A 315 5.93 -18.16 7.16
N GLY A 316 6.88 -17.41 7.73
CA GLY A 316 8.01 -17.95 8.48
C GLY A 316 9.15 -18.49 7.60
N ALA A 317 9.00 -18.50 6.27
CA ALA A 317 9.98 -19.01 5.33
C ALA A 317 10.59 -17.90 4.46
N GLU A 318 11.90 -17.98 4.21
CA GLU A 318 12.55 -17.12 3.23
C GLU A 318 12.12 -17.49 1.80
N PRO A 319 12.13 -16.55 0.86
CA PRO A 319 12.00 -16.85 -0.57
C PRO A 319 13.08 -17.80 -1.08
N ALA A 320 12.73 -18.61 -2.08
CA ALA A 320 13.67 -19.52 -2.72
C ALA A 320 14.75 -18.80 -3.56
N ASN A 321 14.42 -17.63 -4.08
CA ASN A 321 15.35 -16.67 -4.67
C ASN A 321 15.11 -15.32 -3.97
N ARG A 322 16.17 -14.72 -3.45
CA ARG A 322 16.17 -13.54 -2.59
C ARG A 322 16.78 -12.37 -3.33
N ALA A 323 16.22 -11.19 -3.10
CA ALA A 323 16.67 -9.96 -3.70
C ALA A 323 18.12 -9.61 -3.33
N PRO A 324 18.82 -8.86 -4.21
CA PRO A 324 20.17 -8.38 -3.94
C PRO A 324 20.25 -7.55 -2.65
N ARG A 325 21.28 -7.84 -1.85
CA ARG A 325 21.58 -7.13 -0.60
C ARG A 325 22.50 -5.95 -0.82
N VAL A 326 22.17 -4.83 -0.21
CA VAL A 326 22.96 -3.60 -0.23
C VAL A 326 23.55 -3.34 1.15
N LYS A 327 24.88 -3.27 1.23
CA LYS A 327 25.60 -3.01 2.48
C LYS A 327 25.95 -1.55 2.66
N SER A 328 26.37 -0.87 1.58
CA SER A 328 26.77 0.54 1.67
C SER A 328 26.90 1.20 0.31
N LEU A 329 26.60 2.50 0.25
CA LEU A 329 26.93 3.40 -0.85
C LEU A 329 27.81 4.54 -0.31
N LEU A 330 28.94 4.78 -0.98
CA LEU A 330 29.84 5.90 -0.69
C LEU A 330 30.03 6.76 -1.94
N LEU A 331 30.07 8.07 -1.77
CA LEU A 331 30.46 9.03 -2.81
C LEU A 331 31.63 9.85 -2.29
N HIS A 332 32.72 9.90 -3.06
CA HIS A 332 33.99 10.52 -2.63
C HIS A 332 34.48 9.97 -1.26
N GLY A 333 34.26 8.68 -1.02
CA GLY A 333 34.66 8.01 0.22
C GLY A 333 33.81 8.36 1.45
N LYS A 334 32.71 9.09 1.26
CA LYS A 334 31.79 9.51 2.32
C LYS A 334 30.40 8.88 2.15
N ASN A 335 29.71 8.63 3.26
CA ASN A 335 28.30 8.23 3.26
C ASN A 335 27.38 9.48 3.36
N ALA A 336 26.06 9.26 3.30
CA ALA A 336 25.06 10.33 3.34
C ALA A 336 25.12 11.21 4.60
N TRP A 337 25.51 10.65 5.75
CA TRP A 337 25.60 11.35 7.03
C TRP A 337 26.80 12.29 7.15
N GLN A 338 27.71 12.25 6.18
CA GLN A 338 28.94 13.05 6.17
C GLN A 338 28.86 14.27 5.25
N ASN A 339 27.63 14.72 4.91
CA ASN A 339 27.34 15.93 4.14
C ASN A 339 28.20 16.05 2.87
N VAL A 340 28.00 15.12 1.93
CA VAL A 340 28.84 15.03 0.73
C VAL A 340 28.72 16.32 -0.09
N THR A 341 29.84 17.01 -0.22
CA THR A 341 29.95 18.27 -0.95
C THR A 341 30.97 18.10 -2.07
N LEU A 342 30.57 18.48 -3.29
CA LEU A 342 31.35 18.33 -4.51
C LEU A 342 31.57 19.70 -5.17
N ALA A 343 32.70 19.87 -5.83
CA ALA A 343 32.97 21.04 -6.66
C ALA A 343 32.35 20.88 -8.06
N PRO A 344 31.77 21.94 -8.64
CA PRO A 344 31.14 21.90 -9.96
C PRO A 344 32.04 21.30 -11.05
N GLY A 345 31.48 20.40 -11.86
CA GLY A 345 32.16 19.80 -13.01
C GLY A 345 33.35 18.89 -12.70
N LYS A 346 33.67 18.65 -11.42
CA LYS A 346 34.72 17.71 -10.99
C LYS A 346 34.22 16.28 -10.91
N SER A 347 35.12 15.32 -11.07
CA SER A 347 34.80 13.90 -11.06
C SER A 347 35.13 13.23 -9.72
N TYR A 348 34.22 12.39 -9.24
CA TYR A 348 34.29 11.71 -7.96
C TYR A 348 33.88 10.25 -8.11
N ILE A 349 34.52 9.36 -7.33
CA ILE A 349 34.22 7.93 -7.38
C ILE A 349 33.03 7.63 -6.46
N ALA A 350 32.02 6.93 -6.98
CA ALA A 350 31.01 6.28 -6.17
C ALA A 350 31.32 4.78 -6.02
N ARG A 351 31.25 4.27 -4.78
CA ARG A 351 31.52 2.87 -4.44
C ARG A 351 30.31 2.23 -3.78
N LEU A 352 29.80 1.17 -4.41
CA LEU A 352 28.71 0.34 -3.92
C LEU A 352 29.22 -0.99 -3.39
N SER A 353 28.78 -1.38 -2.20
CA SER A 353 28.93 -2.74 -1.68
C SER A 353 27.56 -3.43 -1.71
N ALA A 354 27.43 -4.42 -2.59
CA ALA A 354 26.23 -5.23 -2.75
C ALA A 354 26.59 -6.68 -3.10
N SER A 355 25.67 -7.61 -2.81
CA SER A 355 25.84 -9.04 -3.03
C SER A 355 24.48 -9.70 -3.27
N ASP A 356 24.47 -10.73 -4.11
CA ASP A 356 23.30 -11.58 -4.26
C ASP A 356 23.36 -12.77 -3.29
N PRO A 357 22.31 -13.04 -2.49
CA PRO A 357 22.32 -14.16 -1.56
C PRO A 357 22.36 -15.56 -2.21
N ASP A 358 21.93 -15.68 -3.46
CA ASP A 358 21.81 -16.95 -4.19
C ASP A 358 22.89 -17.09 -5.28
N GLY A 359 23.73 -16.06 -5.42
CA GLY A 359 24.90 -16.05 -6.31
C GLY A 359 24.57 -15.63 -7.74
N ASP A 360 23.41 -14.99 -7.97
CA ASP A 360 23.05 -14.45 -9.27
C ASP A 360 23.97 -13.31 -9.71
N GLU A 361 24.13 -13.16 -11.03
CA GLU A 361 24.94 -12.09 -11.60
C GLU A 361 24.22 -10.73 -11.48
N LEU A 362 24.87 -9.77 -10.83
CA LEU A 362 24.28 -8.46 -10.57
C LEU A 362 24.55 -7.47 -11.71
N ARG A 363 23.48 -6.83 -12.17
CA ARG A 363 23.50 -5.69 -13.11
C ARG A 363 23.16 -4.41 -12.35
N TYR A 364 23.75 -3.29 -12.77
CA TYR A 364 23.62 -2.02 -12.07
C TYR A 364 22.97 -0.98 -12.98
N GLN A 365 22.21 -0.07 -12.38
CA GLN A 365 21.69 1.11 -13.06
C GLN A 365 21.86 2.31 -12.13
N TRP A 366 22.65 3.29 -12.56
CA TRP A 366 22.89 4.53 -11.82
C TRP A 366 22.11 5.68 -12.42
N ALA A 367 21.56 6.54 -11.57
CA ALA A 367 20.87 7.76 -11.96
C ALA A 367 21.23 8.92 -11.02
N VAL A 368 21.20 10.14 -11.53
CA VAL A 368 21.32 11.37 -10.72
C VAL A 368 20.07 12.20 -10.93
N ARG A 369 19.51 12.73 -9.85
CA ARG A 369 18.35 13.63 -9.89
C ARG A 369 18.62 14.86 -9.03
N GLU A 370 17.88 15.93 -9.26
CA GLU A 370 17.81 17.02 -8.29
C GLU A 370 17.19 16.52 -6.97
N GLU A 371 17.57 17.14 -5.86
CA GLU A 371 16.95 16.82 -4.57
C GLU A 371 15.51 17.35 -4.52
N SER A 372 14.56 16.51 -4.09
CA SER A 372 13.15 16.87 -4.01
C SER A 372 12.91 18.14 -3.19
N GLN A 373 12.12 19.05 -3.75
CA GLN A 373 11.62 20.26 -3.10
C GLN A 373 10.12 20.15 -2.76
N ALA A 374 9.54 18.95 -2.84
CA ALA A 374 8.11 18.76 -2.61
C ALA A 374 7.68 19.22 -1.20
N THR A 375 6.51 19.81 -1.09
CA THR A 375 5.89 20.16 0.20
C THR A 375 4.57 19.42 0.39
N ALA A 376 4.36 18.35 -0.37
CA ALA A 376 3.19 17.48 -0.28
C ALA A 376 3.16 16.74 1.07
N GLU A 377 1.95 16.47 1.58
CA GLU A 377 1.73 15.87 2.89
C GLU A 377 0.58 14.84 2.84
N GLY A 378 0.62 13.83 3.72
CA GLY A 378 -0.48 12.84 3.83
C GLY A 378 -0.71 12.03 2.56
N GLY A 379 0.37 11.66 1.86
CA GLY A 379 0.29 10.83 0.65
C GLY A 379 -0.25 11.54 -0.59
N ASP A 380 -0.27 12.88 -0.61
CA ASP A 380 -0.61 13.66 -1.80
C ASP A 380 0.29 13.31 -3.01
N PHE A 381 -0.16 13.66 -4.22
CA PHE A 381 0.59 13.38 -5.44
C PHE A 381 1.86 14.23 -5.53
N GLU A 382 2.97 13.62 -5.93
CA GLU A 382 4.23 14.28 -6.24
C GLU A 382 4.67 13.91 -7.67
N GLU A 383 5.10 14.92 -8.43
CA GLU A 383 5.68 14.70 -9.75
C GLU A 383 7.04 14.00 -9.65
N ALA A 384 7.30 13.05 -10.55
CA ALA A 384 8.60 12.39 -10.63
C ALA A 384 9.68 13.39 -11.06
N ILE A 385 10.83 13.33 -10.41
CA ILE A 385 11.99 14.16 -10.74
C ILE A 385 12.78 13.47 -11.86
N GLU A 386 13.03 14.20 -12.95
CA GLU A 386 13.77 13.72 -14.11
C GLU A 386 15.24 13.40 -13.78
N GLU A 387 15.80 12.46 -14.53
CA GLU A 387 17.21 12.09 -14.43
C GLU A 387 18.09 13.07 -15.20
N ILE A 388 19.26 13.38 -14.63
CA ILE A 388 20.26 14.24 -15.25
C ILE A 388 21.27 13.37 -15.99
N ASP A 389 21.17 13.38 -17.31
CA ASP A 389 22.05 12.61 -18.20
C ASP A 389 23.46 13.18 -18.30
N GLY A 390 24.40 12.37 -18.80
CA GLY A 390 25.77 12.79 -19.13
C GLY A 390 26.71 13.00 -17.94
N LEU A 391 26.23 12.76 -16.71
CA LEU A 391 27.06 12.85 -15.50
C LEU A 391 27.85 11.56 -15.21
N ILE A 392 27.46 10.44 -15.82
CA ILE A 392 28.04 9.12 -15.61
C ILE A 392 28.24 8.49 -17.00
N GLU A 393 29.48 8.13 -17.35
CA GLU A 393 29.81 7.57 -18.68
C GLU A 393 29.25 6.16 -18.88
N ASN A 394 29.35 5.31 -17.84
CA ASN A 394 28.82 3.96 -17.86
C ASN A 394 28.02 3.69 -16.58
N THR A 395 26.70 3.70 -16.72
CA THR A 395 25.73 3.49 -15.64
C THR A 395 25.53 2.02 -15.27
N THR A 396 26.29 1.09 -15.85
CA THR A 396 26.15 -0.36 -15.61
C THR A 396 27.26 -0.96 -14.74
N LEU A 397 28.26 -0.16 -14.35
CA LEU A 397 29.36 -0.63 -13.53
C LEU A 397 28.99 -0.67 -12.04
N ARG A 398 29.56 -1.62 -11.30
CA ARG A 398 29.45 -1.67 -9.83
C ARG A 398 29.99 -0.40 -9.16
N HIS A 399 31.01 0.20 -9.75
CA HIS A 399 31.62 1.45 -9.30
C HIS A 399 31.69 2.40 -10.47
N ILE A 400 31.32 3.65 -10.23
CA ILE A 400 31.25 4.67 -11.27
C ILE A 400 32.14 5.85 -10.93
N VAL A 401 32.47 6.62 -11.97
CA VAL A 401 32.96 7.99 -11.84
C VAL A 401 31.78 8.91 -12.14
N LEU A 402 31.38 9.68 -11.15
CA LEU A 402 30.36 10.72 -11.26
C LEU A 402 31.04 12.06 -11.54
N ARG A 403 30.70 12.71 -12.65
CA ARG A 403 30.95 14.14 -12.84
C ARG A 403 29.86 14.91 -12.10
N ALA A 404 30.24 15.74 -11.14
CA ALA A 404 29.30 16.61 -10.45
C ALA A 404 28.64 17.58 -11.44
N PRO A 405 27.33 17.87 -11.31
CA PRO A 405 26.66 18.92 -12.07
C PRO A 405 27.43 20.24 -12.07
N ASP A 406 27.31 21.02 -13.15
CA ASP A 406 27.93 22.35 -13.23
C ASP A 406 27.16 23.40 -12.42
N ALA A 407 25.83 23.23 -12.30
CA ALA A 407 24.99 24.09 -11.48
C ALA A 407 25.19 23.77 -9.98
N PRO A 408 25.45 24.77 -9.12
CA PRO A 408 25.38 24.60 -7.69
C PRO A 408 23.95 24.25 -7.25
N GLY A 409 23.81 23.29 -6.33
CA GLY A 409 22.50 22.78 -5.92
C GLY A 409 22.59 21.52 -5.07
N ALA A 410 21.43 21.05 -4.63
CA ALA A 410 21.29 19.76 -3.95
C ALA A 410 20.83 18.71 -4.97
N TYR A 411 21.46 17.55 -4.92
CA TYR A 411 21.24 16.44 -5.85
C TYR A 411 21.26 15.12 -5.09
N ARG A 412 20.78 14.06 -5.73
CA ARG A 412 20.82 12.71 -5.19
C ARG A 412 21.29 11.71 -6.22
N LEU A 413 22.25 10.88 -5.82
CA LEU A 413 22.75 9.75 -6.59
C LEU A 413 21.95 8.51 -6.20
N PHE A 414 21.39 7.81 -7.18
CA PHE A 414 20.65 6.56 -7.02
C PHE A 414 21.40 5.40 -7.69
N VAL A 415 21.22 4.20 -7.14
CA VAL A 415 21.62 2.95 -7.79
C VAL A 415 20.58 1.87 -7.55
N GLU A 416 20.18 1.21 -8.64
CA GLU A 416 19.44 -0.06 -8.65
C GLU A 416 20.37 -1.21 -9.03
N ILE A 417 20.12 -2.39 -8.46
CA ILE A 417 20.97 -3.58 -8.52
C ILE A 417 20.06 -4.76 -8.83
N HIS A 418 20.08 -5.24 -10.06
CA HIS A 418 19.14 -6.26 -10.57
C HIS A 418 19.85 -7.61 -10.66
N ASP A 419 19.17 -8.66 -10.22
CA ASP A 419 19.65 -10.05 -10.30
C ASP A 419 19.29 -10.77 -11.62
N GLY A 420 18.38 -10.19 -12.41
CA GLY A 420 17.83 -10.83 -13.60
C GLY A 420 16.83 -11.96 -13.32
N LYS A 421 16.36 -12.11 -12.08
CA LYS A 421 15.31 -13.04 -11.63
C LYS A 421 14.02 -12.33 -11.20
N GLY A 422 13.95 -11.02 -11.39
CA GLY A 422 12.78 -10.21 -11.04
C GLY A 422 12.91 -9.55 -9.67
N HIS A 423 14.12 -9.47 -9.13
CA HIS A 423 14.41 -8.75 -7.90
C HIS A 423 15.44 -7.65 -8.10
N ALA A 424 15.36 -6.65 -7.23
CA ALA A 424 16.28 -5.52 -7.21
C ALA A 424 16.63 -5.09 -5.78
N GLY A 425 17.90 -4.76 -5.57
CA GLY A 425 18.35 -3.94 -4.45
C GLY A 425 18.48 -2.49 -4.89
N TYR A 426 18.37 -1.55 -3.96
CA TYR A 426 18.63 -0.13 -4.22
C TYR A 426 19.31 0.57 -3.05
N ALA A 427 20.01 1.65 -3.37
CA ALA A 427 20.48 2.67 -2.42
C ALA A 427 20.52 4.04 -3.09
N ASN A 428 20.55 5.09 -2.27
CA ASN A 428 20.80 6.44 -2.75
C ASN A 428 21.62 7.25 -1.73
N LEU A 429 22.15 8.38 -2.19
CA LEU A 429 22.98 9.28 -1.39
C LEU A 429 22.75 10.73 -1.83
N PRO A 430 22.25 11.62 -0.96
CA PRO A 430 22.19 13.05 -1.24
C PRO A 430 23.58 13.68 -1.21
N PHE A 431 23.84 14.60 -2.13
CA PHE A 431 25.07 15.39 -2.18
C PHE A 431 24.77 16.83 -2.62
N ARG A 432 25.66 17.75 -2.28
CA ARG A 432 25.56 19.16 -2.65
C ARG A 432 26.70 19.56 -3.57
N VAL A 433 26.38 20.24 -4.66
CA VAL A 433 27.36 20.92 -5.50
C VAL A 433 27.47 22.36 -5.02
N GLN A 434 28.67 22.81 -4.68
CA GLN A 434 28.92 24.20 -4.32
C GLN A 434 30.31 24.65 -4.74
N VAL A 435 30.43 25.94 -5.07
CA VAL A 435 31.72 26.55 -5.37
C VAL A 435 32.56 26.56 -4.10
N GLU A 436 33.75 25.97 -4.13
CA GLU A 436 34.69 26.11 -3.02
C GLU A 436 34.99 27.61 -2.82
N ALA A 437 34.75 28.13 -1.61
CA ALA A 437 35.23 29.45 -1.26
C ALA A 437 36.75 29.45 -1.43
N ALA A 438 37.29 30.37 -2.23
CA ALA A 438 38.73 30.52 -2.39
C ALA A 438 39.35 30.67 -0.99
N ARG A 439 40.19 29.70 -0.60
CA ARG A 439 40.98 29.80 0.63
C ARG A 439 41.83 31.06 0.49
N ARG A 440 41.50 32.09 1.26
CA ARG A 440 42.29 33.32 1.36
C ARG A 440 43.55 33.08 2.17
#